data_AF-A0A0D6EKF9-F1
#
_entry.id   AF-A0A0D6EKF9-F1
#
_cell.length_a   1.000
_cell.length_b   1.000
_cell.length_c   1.000
_cell.angle_alpha   90.00
_cell.angle_beta   90.00
_cell.angle_gamma   90.00
#
_symmetry.space_group_name_H-M   'P 1'
#
loop_
_entity.id
_entity.type
_entity.pdbx_description
1 polymer ?
#
loop_
_entity_poly.entity_id
_entity_poly.type
_entity_poly.pdbx_seq_one_letter_code
_entity_poly.pdbx_strand_id
1 'polypeptide(L)'
;MYHDADAPRVEDDSPWLDDEPAPQHTVPASAFAPNQISQQEWDKLSQRYSDAGYRDGITAGKNSKLQAGFDEGFALAAPYARELGALRGIAANLLSILTTAGGAKLSSSLVGCVSDPSAKDRVVGELRELVTALGKLDAVRILPVDREADEHARSHADEGISQELRERREMREMEALLGGLGGEGAGAAGPESGGVEECRRRLEGVLEVFGMTGVLRPPSQLQC
;
A
#
# COMPACT_ATOMS: atom_id res chain seq x y z
N MET A 1 30.19 -46.56 32.01
CA MET A 1 29.64 -45.31 32.54
C MET A 1 29.72 -44.31 31.40
N TYR A 2 28.57 -43.89 30.92
CA TYR A 2 28.36 -43.01 29.75
C TYR A 2 28.80 -41.55 30.05
N HIS A 3 28.91 -40.74 28.97
CA HIS A 3 29.06 -39.26 28.91
C HIS A 3 30.50 -38.71 29.05
N ASP A 4 30.98 -37.71 28.30
CA ASP A 4 30.45 -36.89 27.20
C ASP A 4 31.66 -36.17 26.54
N ALA A 5 31.71 -36.12 25.20
CA ALA A 5 31.67 -34.91 24.38
C ALA A 5 33.04 -34.25 24.08
N ASP A 6 33.60 -34.66 22.95
CA ASP A 6 34.47 -33.84 22.11
C ASP A 6 33.57 -32.81 21.41
N ALA A 7 33.48 -31.60 21.96
CA ALA A 7 32.83 -30.47 21.30
C ALA A 7 33.91 -29.60 20.65
N PRO A 8 33.80 -29.26 19.35
CA PRO A 8 34.70 -28.29 18.76
C PRO A 8 34.53 -26.95 19.50
N ARG A 9 35.65 -26.39 19.95
CA ARG A 9 35.71 -25.01 20.45
C ARG A 9 35.12 -24.11 19.37
N VAL A 10 33.92 -23.61 19.60
CA VAL A 10 33.36 -22.50 18.83
C VAL A 10 34.17 -21.29 19.28
N GLU A 11 35.11 -20.85 18.43
CA GLU A 11 35.66 -19.51 18.52
C GLU A 11 34.50 -18.56 18.19
N ASP A 12 33.89 -18.03 19.25
CA ASP A 12 32.86 -17.01 19.18
C ASP A 12 33.56 -15.68 18.82
N ASP A 13 33.79 -15.45 17.53
CA ASP A 13 34.24 -14.18 16.95
C ASP A 13 33.11 -13.12 17.01
N SER A 14 32.55 -12.92 18.20
CA SER A 14 31.64 -11.82 18.47
C SER A 14 32.47 -10.53 18.63
N PRO A 15 32.28 -9.48 17.80
CA PRO A 15 33.10 -8.27 17.81
C PRO A 15 32.77 -7.35 19.00
N TRP A 16 32.02 -7.89 19.96
CA TRP A 16 31.46 -7.24 21.13
C TRP A 16 32.01 -7.84 22.43
N LEU A 17 32.97 -8.78 22.36
CA LEU A 17 33.55 -9.47 23.53
C LEU A 17 35.02 -9.10 23.83
N ASP A 18 35.57 -8.06 23.19
CA ASP A 18 36.96 -7.60 23.43
C ASP A 18 37.08 -6.52 24.53
N ASP A 19 36.00 -6.20 25.25
CA ASP A 19 36.00 -5.24 26.37
C ASP A 19 35.93 -5.92 27.76
N GLU A 20 36.47 -7.14 27.91
CA GLU A 20 36.76 -7.72 29.24
C GLU A 20 38.22 -7.39 29.64
N PRO A 21 38.46 -6.42 30.54
CA PRO A 21 39.82 -6.13 30.98
C PRO A 21 40.36 -7.30 31.81
N ALA A 22 41.39 -7.96 31.29
CA ALA A 22 42.15 -8.98 32.01
C ALA A 22 42.59 -8.48 33.41
N PRO A 23 42.65 -9.36 34.43
CA PRO A 23 43.02 -8.97 35.78
C PRO A 23 44.53 -8.78 35.86
N GLN A 24 45.00 -7.56 35.65
CA GLN A 24 46.39 -7.18 35.87
C GLN A 24 46.52 -6.11 36.93
N HIS A 25 47.14 -6.55 38.03
CA HIS A 25 48.00 -5.80 38.94
C HIS A 25 47.39 -4.61 39.71
N THR A 26 47.42 -4.78 41.03
CA THR A 26 47.28 -3.77 42.09
C THR A 26 47.81 -2.39 41.68
N VAL A 27 46.91 -1.43 41.49
CA VAL A 27 47.23 0.00 41.40
C VAL A 27 47.05 0.66 42.76
N PRO A 28 48.04 1.42 43.28
CA PRO A 28 47.89 2.12 44.54
C PRO A 28 46.87 3.24 44.37
N ALA A 29 46.02 3.41 45.40
CA ALA A 29 45.11 4.53 45.51
C ALA A 29 45.90 5.84 45.68
N SER A 30 46.23 6.53 44.59
CA SER A 30 46.71 7.91 44.64
C SER A 30 46.20 8.73 43.46
N ALA A 31 45.27 9.64 43.78
CA ALA A 31 44.96 10.86 43.03
C ALA A 31 44.66 10.71 41.53
N PHE A 32 43.47 10.21 41.19
CA PHE A 32 42.83 10.66 39.94
C PHE A 32 42.59 12.17 40.08
N ALA A 33 43.34 12.98 39.32
CA ALA A 33 43.15 14.43 39.34
C ALA A 33 41.69 14.74 38.95
N PRO A 34 40.98 15.64 39.65
CA PRO A 34 39.58 15.97 39.35
C PRO A 34 39.36 16.36 37.88
N ASN A 35 40.40 16.87 37.20
CA ASN A 35 40.39 17.14 35.77
C ASN A 35 40.22 15.88 34.89
N GLN A 36 40.84 14.75 35.22
CA GLN A 36 40.72 13.51 34.43
C GLN A 36 39.33 12.88 34.56
N ILE A 37 38.78 12.85 35.77
CA ILE A 37 37.40 12.39 36.00
C ILE A 37 36.43 13.32 35.26
N SER A 38 36.63 14.64 35.35
CA SER A 38 35.78 15.59 34.64
C SER A 38 35.83 15.39 33.11
N GLN A 39 37.01 15.18 32.53
CA GLN A 39 37.17 14.91 31.10
C GLN A 39 36.46 13.62 30.67
N GLN A 40 36.62 12.54 31.44
CA GLN A 40 35.92 11.29 31.13
C GLN A 40 34.40 11.43 31.19
N GLU A 41 33.87 12.18 32.17
CA GLU A 41 32.44 12.46 32.26
C GLU A 41 31.97 13.38 31.12
N TRP A 42 32.78 14.36 30.71
CA TRP A 42 32.51 15.21 29.54
C TRP A 42 32.48 14.41 28.24
N ASP A 43 33.41 13.49 28.03
CA ASP A 43 33.47 12.65 26.83
C ASP A 43 32.28 11.70 26.75
N LYS A 44 31.93 11.05 27.87
CA LYS A 44 30.72 10.21 27.96
C LYS A 44 29.46 11.01 27.68
N LEU A 45 29.36 12.22 28.22
CA LEU A 45 28.20 13.10 28.02
C LEU A 45 28.10 13.55 26.56
N SER A 46 29.23 13.96 25.97
CA SER A 46 29.34 14.35 24.56
C SER A 46 28.94 13.22 23.61
N GLN A 47 29.43 12.01 23.86
CA GLN A 47 29.08 10.83 23.07
C GLN A 47 27.60 10.51 23.16
N ARG A 48 27.01 10.53 24.37
CA ARG A 48 25.57 10.33 24.56
C ARG A 48 24.71 11.36 23.83
N TYR A 49 25.08 12.64 23.87
CA TYR A 49 24.34 13.68 23.15
C TYR A 49 24.51 13.57 21.63
N SER A 50 25.69 13.17 21.16
CA SER A 50 25.95 12.94 19.73
C SER A 50 25.13 11.77 19.21
N ASP A 51 25.14 10.64 19.92
CA ASP A 51 24.37 9.44 19.56
C ASP A 51 22.86 9.69 19.65
N ALA A 52 22.41 10.39 20.69
CA ALA A 52 21.01 10.77 20.85
C ALA A 52 20.59 11.72 19.72
N GLY A 53 21.37 12.75 19.40
CA GLY A 53 21.09 13.70 18.33
C GLY A 53 21.08 13.04 16.95
N TYR A 54 21.99 12.09 16.69
CA TYR A 54 21.98 11.32 15.45
C TYR A 54 20.74 10.44 15.33
N ARG A 55 20.38 9.70 16.38
CA ARG A 55 19.17 8.87 16.40
C ARG A 55 17.90 9.70 16.21
N ASP A 56 17.83 10.83 16.90
CA ASP A 56 16.70 11.74 16.82
C ASP A 56 16.61 12.38 15.43
N GLY A 57 17.74 12.80 14.85
CA GLY A 57 17.81 13.32 13.48
C GLY A 57 17.37 12.30 12.41
N ILE A 58 17.81 11.04 12.51
CA ILE A 58 17.36 9.97 11.61
C ILE A 58 15.86 9.72 11.77
N THR A 59 15.36 9.70 13.01
CA THR A 59 13.94 9.47 13.29
C THR A 59 13.08 10.62 12.78
N ALA A 60 13.47 11.86 13.06
CA ALA A 60 12.81 13.07 12.58
C ALA A 60 12.80 13.14 11.06
N GLY A 61 13.93 12.84 10.40
CA GLY A 61 14.03 12.80 8.95
C GLY A 61 13.13 11.74 8.31
N LYS A 62 13.11 10.52 8.87
CA LYS A 62 12.22 9.44 8.43
C LYS A 62 10.75 9.83 8.58
N ASN A 63 10.37 10.36 9.74
CA ASN A 63 8.99 10.78 9.98
C ASN A 63 8.56 11.94 9.06
N SER A 64 9.46 12.90 8.81
CA SER A 64 9.17 14.02 7.91
C SER A 64 8.93 13.55 6.47
N LYS A 65 9.73 12.61 5.96
CA LYS A 65 9.54 12.04 4.62
C LYS A 65 8.31 11.13 4.53
N LEU A 66 8.04 10.37 5.59
CA LEU A 66 6.86 9.49 5.66
C LEU A 66 5.56 10.29 5.60
N GLN A 67 5.46 11.38 6.35
CA GLN A 67 4.25 12.20 6.34
C GLN A 67 4.04 12.88 4.99
N ALA A 68 5.10 13.44 4.39
CA ALA A 68 5.02 14.06 3.07
C ALA A 68 4.56 13.05 1.99
N GLY A 69 5.12 11.84 2.00
CA GLY A 69 4.70 10.78 1.07
C GLY A 69 3.28 10.30 1.31
N PHE A 70 2.82 10.24 2.56
CA PHE A 70 1.42 9.95 2.87
C PHE A 70 0.49 11.05 2.35
N ASP A 71 0.81 12.32 2.60
CA ASP A 71 -0.03 13.44 2.19
C ASP A 71 -0.15 13.52 0.66
N GLU A 72 0.93 13.24 -0.07
CA GLU A 72 0.94 13.14 -1.53
C GLU A 72 0.07 11.97 -2.02
N GLY A 73 0.27 10.77 -1.47
CA GLY A 73 -0.54 9.61 -1.81
C GLY A 73 -2.03 9.81 -1.47
N PHE A 74 -2.33 10.49 -0.36
CA PHE A 74 -3.68 10.82 0.05
C PHE A 74 -4.33 11.86 -0.87
N ALA A 75 -3.61 12.92 -1.25
CA ALA A 75 -4.10 13.93 -2.19
C ALA A 75 -4.46 13.30 -3.54
N LEU A 76 -3.67 12.32 -3.99
CA LEU A 76 -3.95 11.55 -5.21
C LEU A 76 -5.14 10.60 -5.03
N ALA A 77 -5.18 9.79 -3.97
CA ALA A 77 -6.18 8.72 -3.82
C ALA A 77 -7.56 9.22 -3.36
N ALA A 78 -7.61 10.25 -2.50
CA ALA A 78 -8.85 10.75 -1.90
C ALA A 78 -9.94 11.17 -2.90
N PRO A 79 -9.66 11.94 -3.98
CA PRO A 79 -10.69 12.30 -4.96
C PRO A 79 -11.32 11.07 -5.62
N TYR A 80 -10.49 10.10 -6.04
CA TYR A 80 -10.97 8.86 -6.65
C TYR A 80 -11.78 7.99 -5.68
N ALA A 81 -11.32 7.84 -4.44
CA ALA A 81 -12.03 7.09 -3.42
C ALA A 81 -13.41 7.72 -3.11
N ARG A 82 -13.48 9.05 -3.08
CA ARG A 82 -14.76 9.78 -2.90
C ARG A 82 -15.70 9.56 -4.07
N GLU A 83 -15.20 9.60 -5.29
CA GLU A 83 -16.00 9.38 -6.49
C GLU A 83 -16.57 7.95 -6.55
N LEU A 84 -15.71 6.94 -6.38
CA LEU A 84 -16.13 5.54 -6.35
C LEU A 84 -17.13 5.29 -5.22
N GLY A 85 -16.87 5.85 -4.04
CA GLY A 85 -17.76 5.78 -2.89
C GLY A 85 -19.13 6.39 -3.18
N ALA A 86 -19.17 7.54 -3.86
CA ALA A 86 -20.42 8.19 -4.25
C ALA A 86 -21.21 7.34 -5.26
N LEU A 87 -20.57 6.83 -6.31
CA LEU A 87 -21.20 5.95 -7.30
C LEU A 87 -21.79 4.70 -6.65
N ARG A 88 -21.01 4.05 -5.77
CA ARG A 88 -21.44 2.86 -5.03
C ARG A 88 -22.61 3.18 -4.09
N GLY A 89 -22.55 4.30 -3.39
CA GLY A 89 -23.60 4.76 -2.49
C GLY A 89 -24.92 5.01 -3.21
N ILE A 90 -24.89 5.73 -4.33
CA ILE A 90 -26.08 6.01 -5.14
C ILE A 90 -26.69 4.72 -5.68
N ALA A 91 -25.89 3.86 -6.31
CA ALA A 91 -26.38 2.60 -6.88
C ALA A 91 -26.98 1.67 -5.80
N ALA A 92 -26.31 1.52 -4.65
CA ALA A 92 -26.80 0.70 -3.54
C ALA A 92 -28.07 1.28 -2.91
N ASN A 93 -28.16 2.60 -2.77
CA ASN A 93 -29.34 3.25 -2.21
C ASN A 93 -30.55 3.10 -3.14
N LEU A 94 -30.40 3.34 -4.45
CA LEU A 94 -31.45 3.11 -5.44
C LEU A 94 -31.93 1.65 -5.42
N LEU A 95 -30.99 0.71 -5.38
CA LEU A 95 -31.31 -0.71 -5.29
C LEU A 95 -32.11 -1.02 -4.01
N SER A 96 -31.70 -0.46 -2.86
CA SER A 96 -32.40 -0.66 -1.59
C SER A 96 -33.82 -0.08 -1.64
N ILE A 97 -34.00 1.13 -2.16
CA ILE A 97 -35.31 1.80 -2.30
C ILE A 97 -36.27 0.97 -3.17
N LEU A 98 -35.78 0.35 -4.26
CA LEU A 98 -36.60 -0.42 -5.20
C LEU A 98 -36.92 -1.84 -4.71
N THR A 99 -36.10 -2.41 -3.83
CA THR A 99 -36.21 -3.79 -3.35
C THR A 99 -36.80 -3.92 -1.93
N THR A 100 -36.72 -2.87 -1.10
CA THR A 100 -37.13 -2.92 0.30
C THR A 100 -38.58 -2.47 0.49
N ALA A 101 -39.36 -3.23 1.28
CA ALA A 101 -40.77 -2.91 1.58
C ALA A 101 -40.96 -1.55 2.28
N GLY A 102 -40.00 -1.10 3.11
CA GLY A 102 -39.98 0.24 3.71
C GLY A 102 -39.66 1.36 2.71
N GLY A 103 -39.01 1.01 1.59
CA GLY A 103 -38.76 1.89 0.45
C GLY A 103 -40.04 2.27 -0.28
N ALA A 104 -41.09 1.46 -0.24
CA ALA A 104 -42.37 1.69 -0.94
C ALA A 104 -43.02 3.07 -0.67
N LYS A 105 -42.79 3.66 0.51
CA LYS A 105 -43.31 4.99 0.88
C LYS A 105 -42.52 6.14 0.25
N LEU A 106 -41.20 5.98 0.12
CA LEU A 106 -40.30 6.94 -0.53
C LEU A 106 -40.22 6.71 -2.04
N SER A 107 -40.43 5.47 -2.45
CA SER A 107 -40.36 5.01 -3.82
C SER A 107 -41.69 5.17 -4.55
N SER A 108 -42.80 5.57 -3.93
CA SER A 108 -44.05 5.78 -4.68
C SER A 108 -43.87 6.78 -5.83
N SER A 109 -43.04 7.81 -5.63
CA SER A 109 -42.70 8.78 -6.67
C SER A 109 -41.69 8.25 -7.70
N LEU A 110 -40.75 7.38 -7.30
CA LEU A 110 -39.73 6.76 -8.18
C LEU A 110 -40.24 5.50 -8.91
N VAL A 111 -41.17 4.79 -8.32
CA VAL A 111 -41.88 3.64 -8.90
C VAL A 111 -42.99 4.16 -9.80
N GLY A 112 -43.52 5.37 -9.54
CA GLY A 112 -44.43 6.07 -10.45
C GLY A 112 -43.85 6.25 -11.85
N CYS A 113 -42.56 6.59 -11.97
CA CYS A 113 -41.86 6.69 -13.27
C CYS A 113 -41.54 5.33 -13.92
N VAL A 114 -41.60 4.23 -13.17
CA VAL A 114 -41.43 2.86 -13.70
C VAL A 114 -42.73 2.10 -13.50
N SER A 115 -43.75 2.49 -14.27
CA SER A 115 -45.13 2.00 -14.11
C SER A 115 -45.30 0.52 -14.52
N ASP A 116 -44.35 -0.05 -15.25
CA ASP A 116 -44.35 -1.45 -15.68
C ASP A 116 -43.50 -2.32 -14.72
N PRO A 117 -44.07 -3.39 -14.10
CA PRO A 117 -43.30 -4.31 -13.28
C PRO A 117 -42.11 -4.95 -14.01
N SER A 118 -42.22 -5.18 -15.34
CA SER A 118 -41.11 -5.76 -16.10
C SER A 118 -39.94 -4.78 -16.28
N ALA A 119 -40.22 -3.48 -16.41
CA ALA A 119 -39.20 -2.44 -16.46
C ALA A 119 -38.51 -2.27 -15.10
N LYS A 120 -39.26 -2.39 -13.99
CA LYS A 120 -38.69 -2.36 -12.64
C LYS A 120 -37.67 -3.47 -12.44
N ASP A 121 -38.00 -4.70 -12.86
CA ASP A 121 -37.09 -5.84 -12.70
C ASP A 121 -35.80 -5.69 -13.53
N ARG A 122 -35.89 -5.11 -14.73
CA ARG A 122 -34.70 -4.78 -15.54
C ARG A 122 -33.79 -3.77 -14.85
N VAL A 123 -34.37 -2.69 -14.32
CA VAL A 123 -33.60 -1.65 -13.60
C VAL A 123 -32.96 -2.21 -12.32
N VAL A 124 -33.68 -3.06 -11.60
CA VAL A 124 -33.12 -3.76 -10.42
C VAL A 124 -31.99 -4.69 -10.80
N GLY A 125 -32.10 -5.41 -11.93
CA GLY A 125 -31.02 -6.23 -12.49
C GLY A 125 -29.77 -5.40 -12.78
N GLU A 126 -29.94 -4.30 -13.53
CA GLU A 126 -28.86 -3.37 -13.89
C GLU A 126 -28.15 -2.79 -12.65
N LEU A 127 -28.92 -2.38 -11.63
CA LEU A 127 -28.36 -1.85 -10.38
C LEU A 127 -27.56 -2.91 -9.59
N ARG A 128 -27.99 -4.18 -9.59
CA ARG A 128 -27.24 -5.28 -8.95
C ARG A 128 -25.91 -5.54 -9.66
N GLU A 129 -25.92 -5.51 -10.99
CA GLU A 129 -24.70 -5.62 -11.78
C GLU A 129 -23.76 -4.45 -11.52
N LEU A 130 -24.27 -3.22 -11.49
CA LEU A 130 -23.48 -2.02 -11.20
C LEU A 130 -22.86 -2.06 -9.81
N VAL A 131 -23.63 -2.42 -8.77
CA VAL A 131 -23.08 -2.57 -7.40
C VAL A 131 -21.99 -3.64 -7.36
N THR A 132 -22.16 -4.73 -8.11
CA THR A 132 -21.16 -5.80 -8.19
C THR A 132 -19.91 -5.35 -8.95
N ALA A 133 -20.08 -4.63 -10.07
CA ALA A 133 -18.98 -4.11 -10.88
C ALA A 133 -18.18 -3.06 -10.10
N LEU A 134 -18.85 -2.08 -9.48
CA LEU A 134 -18.23 -1.08 -8.60
C LEU A 134 -17.56 -1.72 -7.38
N GLY A 135 -18.05 -2.88 -6.92
CA GLY A 135 -17.43 -3.63 -5.83
C GLY A 135 -16.14 -4.36 -6.22
N LYS A 136 -15.93 -4.64 -7.51
CA LYS A 136 -14.72 -5.30 -8.04
C LYS A 136 -13.61 -4.32 -8.44
N LEU A 137 -13.90 -3.01 -8.44
CA LEU A 137 -12.89 -1.98 -8.73
C LEU A 137 -12.03 -1.77 -7.47
N ASP A 138 -10.74 -2.04 -7.60
CA ASP A 138 -9.73 -1.88 -6.55
C ASP A 138 -8.88 -0.61 -6.78
N ALA A 139 -8.11 -0.23 -5.76
CA ALA A 139 -7.26 0.96 -5.82
C ALA A 139 -6.26 0.92 -6.99
N VAL A 140 -5.76 -0.27 -7.34
CA VAL A 140 -4.80 -0.50 -8.42
C VAL A 140 -5.39 -0.15 -9.79
N ARG A 141 -6.69 -0.33 -9.98
CA ARG A 141 -7.38 -0.04 -11.25
C ARG A 141 -7.90 1.38 -11.36
N ILE A 142 -7.99 2.10 -10.25
CA ILE A 142 -8.62 3.43 -10.20
C ILE A 142 -7.57 4.53 -10.17
N LEU A 143 -6.46 4.32 -9.46
CA LEU A 143 -5.40 5.30 -9.40
C LEU A 143 -4.56 5.25 -10.69
N PRO A 144 -4.01 6.40 -11.11
CA PRO A 144 -3.00 6.42 -12.16
C PRO A 144 -1.80 5.55 -11.76
N VAL A 145 -1.24 4.84 -12.73
CA VAL A 145 0.00 4.07 -12.53
C VAL A 145 1.13 5.03 -12.19
N ASP A 146 1.76 4.80 -11.04
CA ASP A 146 2.93 5.56 -10.60
C ASP A 146 4.16 5.14 -11.41
N ARG A 147 4.44 5.89 -12.49
CA ARG A 147 5.56 5.61 -13.39
C ARG A 147 6.91 5.79 -12.71
N GLU A 148 7.03 6.71 -11.75
CA GLU A 148 8.28 6.95 -11.03
C GLU A 148 8.59 5.79 -10.09
N ALA A 149 7.59 5.30 -9.36
CA ALA A 149 7.72 4.09 -8.55
C ALA A 149 8.03 2.84 -9.41
N ASP A 150 7.36 2.68 -10.57
CA ASP A 150 7.63 1.58 -11.49
C ASP A 150 9.04 1.65 -12.09
N GLU A 151 9.50 2.84 -12.48
CA GLU A 151 10.84 3.05 -13.04
C GLU A 151 11.92 2.85 -11.97
N HIS A 152 11.71 3.32 -10.75
CA HIS A 152 12.60 3.06 -9.61
C HIS A 152 12.63 1.58 -9.22
N ALA A 153 11.49 0.89 -9.23
CA ALA A 153 11.43 -0.55 -9.01
C ALA A 153 12.17 -1.33 -10.10
N ARG A 154 12.12 -0.85 -11.36
CA ARG A 154 12.89 -1.43 -12.48
C ARG A 154 14.38 -1.15 -12.37
N SER A 155 14.79 0.06 -11.96
CA SER A 155 16.21 0.41 -11.85
C SER A 155 16.89 -0.27 -10.66
N HIS A 156 16.17 -0.47 -9.55
CA HIS A 156 16.68 -1.12 -8.34
C HIS A 156 16.31 -2.62 -8.25
N ALA A 157 15.78 -3.22 -9.32
CA ALA A 157 15.38 -4.63 -9.37
C ALA A 157 16.53 -5.61 -9.07
N ASP A 158 17.76 -5.13 -9.10
CA ASP A 158 19.02 -5.86 -9.04
C ASP A 158 19.94 -5.38 -7.91
N GLU A 159 19.57 -4.33 -7.17
CA GLU A 159 20.36 -3.82 -6.05
C GLU A 159 20.02 -4.58 -4.76
N GLY A 160 21.03 -5.15 -4.10
CA GLY A 160 20.86 -5.93 -2.86
C GLY A 160 20.52 -7.41 -3.05
N ILE A 161 20.45 -7.90 -4.30
CA ILE A 161 20.29 -9.33 -4.60
C ILE A 161 21.67 -10.01 -4.55
N SER A 162 21.82 -11.04 -3.72
CA SER A 162 23.02 -11.88 -3.71
C SER A 162 23.27 -12.47 -5.11
N GLN A 163 24.54 -12.63 -5.50
CA GLN A 163 24.93 -13.09 -6.84
C GLN A 163 24.22 -14.39 -7.26
N GLU A 164 24.04 -15.33 -6.33
CA GLU A 164 23.29 -16.58 -6.55
C GLU A 164 21.80 -16.37 -6.90
N LEU A 165 21.15 -15.38 -6.29
CA LEU A 165 19.74 -15.07 -6.55
C LEU A 165 19.56 -14.40 -7.91
N ARG A 166 20.56 -13.64 -8.37
CA ARG A 166 20.61 -13.07 -9.72
C ARG A 166 20.76 -14.17 -10.76
N GLU A 167 21.73 -15.06 -10.58
CA GLU A 167 21.97 -16.22 -11.46
C GLU A 167 20.74 -17.16 -11.52
N ARG A 168 20.04 -17.37 -10.40
CA ARG A 168 18.82 -18.18 -10.35
C ARG A 168 17.61 -17.52 -11.02
N ARG A 169 17.55 -16.19 -11.07
CA ARG A 169 16.53 -15.43 -11.82
C ARG A 169 16.83 -15.53 -13.31
N GLU A 170 18.08 -15.31 -13.71
CA GLU A 170 18.56 -15.43 -15.10
C GLU A 170 18.32 -16.83 -15.68
N MET A 171 18.58 -17.89 -14.91
CA MET A 171 18.31 -19.26 -15.34
C MET A 171 16.80 -19.52 -15.58
N ARG A 172 15.92 -18.97 -14.73
CA ARG A 172 14.46 -19.08 -14.92
C ARG A 172 13.96 -18.26 -16.10
N GLU A 173 14.54 -17.09 -16.33
CA GLU A 173 14.20 -16.25 -17.48
C GLU A 173 14.64 -16.91 -18.79
N MET A 174 15.84 -17.50 -18.81
CA MET A 174 16.33 -18.30 -19.94
C MET A 174 15.46 -19.54 -20.22
N GLU A 175 14.98 -20.20 -19.16
CA GLU A 175 14.03 -21.33 -19.25
C GLU A 175 12.66 -20.88 -19.81
N ALA A 176 12.16 -19.72 -19.38
CA ALA A 176 10.90 -19.16 -19.89
C ALA A 176 11.01 -18.74 -21.37
N LEU A 177 12.14 -18.17 -21.78
CA LEU A 177 12.40 -17.82 -23.19
C LEU A 177 12.54 -19.05 -24.08
N LEU A 178 13.17 -20.14 -23.60
CA LEU A 178 13.21 -21.42 -24.33
C LEU A 178 11.85 -22.12 -24.34
N GLY A 179 11.08 -22.02 -23.26
CA GLY A 179 9.75 -22.62 -23.12
C GLY A 179 8.66 -21.90 -23.95
N GLY A 180 8.84 -20.62 -24.24
CA GLY A 180 7.92 -19.81 -25.04
C GLY A 180 7.88 -20.14 -26.53
N LEU A 181 8.84 -20.89 -27.06
CA LEU A 181 8.83 -21.37 -28.46
C LEU A 181 7.92 -22.58 -28.70
N GLY A 182 7.36 -23.18 -27.66
CA GLY A 182 6.52 -24.39 -27.74
C GLY A 182 5.02 -24.19 -27.50
N GLY A 183 4.55 -22.96 -27.28
CA GLY A 183 3.15 -22.69 -26.90
C GLY A 183 2.60 -21.45 -27.56
N GLU A 184 1.72 -21.65 -28.54
CA GLU A 184 0.93 -20.61 -29.20
C GLU A 184 0.12 -19.78 -28.18
N GLY A 185 0.32 -18.47 -28.20
CA GLY A 185 -0.76 -17.47 -28.13
C GLY A 185 -1.61 -17.42 -26.86
N ALA A 186 -1.03 -17.09 -25.72
CA ALA A 186 -1.77 -16.39 -24.66
C ALA A 186 -1.44 -14.91 -24.74
N GLY A 187 -2.13 -14.22 -25.65
CA GLY A 187 -2.10 -12.77 -25.74
C GLY A 187 -2.40 -12.16 -24.38
N ALA A 188 -1.48 -11.31 -23.92
CA ALA A 188 -1.74 -10.35 -22.87
C ALA A 188 -2.95 -9.50 -23.29
N ALA A 189 -4.12 -9.88 -22.80
CA ALA A 189 -5.28 -9.02 -22.82
C ALA A 189 -4.91 -7.80 -21.98
N GLY A 190 -4.72 -6.66 -22.65
CA GLY A 190 -4.74 -5.37 -21.99
C GLY A 190 -6.03 -5.23 -21.17
N PRO A 191 -6.08 -4.31 -20.20
CA PRO A 191 -7.23 -4.13 -19.34
C PRO A 191 -8.39 -3.49 -20.14
N GLU A 192 -9.04 -4.28 -20.98
CA GLU A 192 -10.19 -3.85 -21.75
C GLU A 192 -11.45 -4.04 -20.91
N SER A 193 -12.25 -2.96 -20.88
CA SER A 193 -13.67 -2.86 -20.53
C SER A 193 -14.06 -2.98 -19.05
N GLY A 194 -14.68 -1.92 -18.52
CA GLY A 194 -15.20 -1.85 -17.16
C GLY A 194 -14.64 -0.75 -16.27
N GLY A 195 -14.13 0.36 -16.82
CA GLY A 195 -13.64 1.50 -16.01
C GLY A 195 -14.73 2.16 -15.16
N VAL A 196 -14.33 2.96 -14.16
CA VAL A 196 -15.23 3.79 -13.33
C VAL A 196 -16.18 4.62 -14.21
N GLU A 197 -15.67 5.16 -15.32
CA GLU A 197 -16.43 5.93 -16.32
C GLU A 197 -17.55 5.13 -17.01
N GLU A 198 -17.34 3.84 -17.26
CA GLU A 198 -18.36 3.00 -17.86
C GLU A 198 -19.50 2.74 -16.86
N CYS A 199 -19.14 2.44 -15.61
CA CYS A 199 -20.12 2.28 -14.54
C CYS A 199 -20.89 3.58 -14.27
N ARG A 200 -20.21 4.73 -14.34
CA ARG A 200 -20.81 6.07 -14.25
C ARG A 200 -21.84 6.28 -15.35
N ARG A 201 -21.47 6.08 -16.62
CA ARG A 201 -22.38 6.25 -17.77
C ARG A 201 -23.61 5.35 -17.67
N ARG A 202 -23.43 4.10 -17.25
CA ARG A 202 -24.55 3.17 -17.01
C ARG A 202 -25.47 3.67 -15.90
N LEU A 203 -24.91 4.17 -14.79
CA LEU A 203 -25.68 4.75 -13.69
C LEU A 203 -26.42 6.03 -14.11
N GLU A 204 -25.82 6.89 -14.95
CA GLU A 204 -26.48 8.06 -15.53
C GLU A 204 -27.72 7.65 -16.33
N GLY A 205 -27.62 6.63 -17.19
CA GLY A 205 -28.77 6.09 -17.91
C GLY A 205 -29.88 5.59 -17.00
N VAL A 206 -29.54 4.96 -15.86
CA VAL A 206 -30.53 4.56 -14.85
C VAL A 206 -31.16 5.79 -14.18
N LEU A 207 -30.37 6.81 -13.83
CA LEU A 207 -30.85 8.04 -13.20
C LEU A 207 -31.75 8.87 -14.12
N GLU A 208 -31.49 8.86 -15.43
CA GLU A 208 -32.35 9.50 -16.44
C GLU A 208 -33.76 8.91 -16.45
N VAL A 209 -33.91 7.59 -16.29
CA VAL A 209 -35.23 6.93 -16.18
C VAL A 209 -36.03 7.47 -14.99
N PHE A 210 -35.34 7.91 -13.93
CA PHE A 210 -35.95 8.50 -12.74
C PHE A 210 -36.02 10.04 -12.78
N GLY A 211 -35.60 10.68 -13.87
CA GLY A 211 -35.58 12.15 -13.99
C GLY A 211 -34.56 12.84 -13.08
N MET A 212 -33.56 12.11 -12.57
CA MET A 212 -32.53 12.60 -11.66
C MET A 212 -31.25 12.99 -12.42
N THR A 213 -31.38 13.84 -13.43
CA THR A 213 -30.23 14.35 -14.20
C THR A 213 -29.43 15.36 -13.37
N GLY A 214 -28.10 15.20 -13.35
CA GLY A 214 -27.18 16.12 -12.64
C GLY A 214 -26.85 15.75 -11.19
N VAL A 215 -27.29 14.60 -10.68
CA VAL A 215 -26.89 14.10 -9.34
C VAL A 215 -25.41 13.69 -9.30
N LEU A 216 -24.86 13.28 -10.43
CA LEU A 216 -23.47 12.87 -10.55
C LEU A 216 -22.57 14.09 -10.83
N ARG A 217 -21.59 14.33 -9.94
CA ARG A 217 -20.63 15.42 -10.09
C ARG A 217 -19.70 15.13 -11.28
N PRO A 218 -19.43 16.12 -12.16
CA PRO A 218 -18.52 15.94 -13.29
C PRO A 218 -17.07 15.73 -12.82
N PRO A 219 -16.27 14.95 -13.58
CA PRO A 219 -14.90 14.59 -13.20
C PRO A 219 -13.93 15.79 -13.14
N SER A 220 -14.24 16.90 -13.81
CA SER A 220 -13.38 18.10 -13.88
C SER A 220 -13.33 18.95 -12.59
N GLN A 221 -14.05 18.57 -11.54
CA GLN A 221 -14.07 19.27 -10.23
C GLN A 221 -13.25 18.55 -9.15
N LEU A 222 -12.40 17.60 -9.53
CA LEU A 222 -11.54 16.83 -8.61
C LEU A 222 -10.11 17.40 -8.48
N GLN A 223 -9.80 18.50 -9.18
CA GLN A 223 -8.60 19.30 -8.94
C GLN A 223 -8.91 20.39 -7.89
N CYS A 224 -8.72 20.05 -6.62
CA CYS A 224 -8.54 21.03 -5.55
C CYS A 224 -7.23 20.69 -4.83
#